data_AF-A0A7S2HBJ4-F1
#
_entry.id   AF-A0A7S2HBJ4-F1
#
_cell.length_a   1.000
_cell.length_b   1.000
_cell.length_c   1.000
_cell.angle_alpha   90.00
_cell.angle_beta   90.00
_cell.angle_gamma   90.00
#
_symmetry.space_group_name_H-M   'P 1'
#
loop_
_entity.id
_entity.type
_entity.pdbx_description
1 polymer ?
#
loop_
_entity_poly.entity_id
_entity_poly.type
_entity_poly.pdbx_seq_one_letter_code
_entity_poly.pdbx_strand_id
1 'polypeptide(L)'
;ESWSSHVKWAAVDLLNADASAIDAVLGSPESIISCLGVVDSNPDILRRGNGAANVNAFAAAKRARVKRSVYVSVAAEVAACKENWLPFAKEEFGAYFEGKRLAEEAAADAVGGDATKLCIVKPTFIYG
;
A
#
# COMPACT_ATOMS: atom_id res chain seq x y z
N GLU A 1 -1.95 -28.17 0.78
CA GLU A 1 -3.25 -27.51 1.00
C GLU A 1 -3.92 -27.15 -0.32
N SER A 2 -5.24 -27.37 -0.42
CA SER A 2 -6.02 -27.18 -1.66
C SER A 2 -6.02 -25.74 -2.17
N TRP A 3 -5.90 -24.74 -1.28
CA TRP A 3 -5.91 -23.31 -1.64
C TRP A 3 -4.83 -22.92 -2.65
N SER A 4 -3.68 -23.59 -2.62
CA SER A 4 -2.54 -23.27 -3.49
C SER A 4 -2.85 -23.42 -4.98
N SER A 5 -3.82 -24.28 -5.34
CA SER A 5 -4.29 -24.46 -6.72
C SER A 5 -5.21 -23.34 -7.22
N HIS A 6 -5.65 -22.44 -6.34
CA HIS A 6 -6.48 -21.28 -6.66
C HIS A 6 -5.67 -19.97 -6.73
N VAL A 7 -4.34 -20.05 -6.69
CA VAL A 7 -3.45 -18.88 -6.75
C VAL A 7 -2.95 -18.69 -8.16
N LYS A 8 -3.21 -17.52 -8.73
CA LYS A 8 -2.56 -17.03 -9.95
C LYS A 8 -1.48 -16.03 -9.56
N TRP A 9 -0.24 -16.35 -9.89
CA TRP A 9 0.87 -15.42 -9.76
C TRP A 9 0.97 -14.56 -11.02
N ALA A 10 1.22 -13.28 -10.84
CA ALA A 10 1.43 -12.34 -11.94
C ALA A 10 2.56 -11.38 -11.57
N ALA A 11 3.34 -10.99 -12.58
CA ALA A 11 4.44 -10.05 -12.42
C ALA A 11 4.03 -8.67 -12.95
N VAL A 12 4.22 -7.64 -12.12
CA VAL A 12 4.07 -6.24 -12.52
C VAL A 12 4.95 -5.38 -11.62
N ASP A 13 5.58 -4.36 -12.23
CA ASP A 13 6.26 -3.31 -11.50
C ASP A 13 5.33 -2.10 -11.38
N LEU A 14 4.82 -1.86 -10.18
CA LEU A 14 3.86 -0.79 -9.93
C LEU A 14 4.45 0.63 -10.06
N LEU A 15 5.77 0.78 -10.17
CA LEU A 15 6.43 2.07 -10.37
C LEU A 15 6.72 2.37 -11.83
N ASN A 16 6.98 1.34 -12.64
CA ASN A 16 7.49 1.49 -14.00
C ASN A 16 6.51 1.01 -15.09
N ALA A 17 5.55 0.14 -14.75
CA ALA A 17 4.53 -0.29 -15.69
C ALA A 17 3.53 0.84 -15.97
N ASP A 18 3.05 0.92 -17.21
CA ASP A 18 1.94 1.81 -17.55
C ASP A 18 0.62 1.30 -16.94
N ALA A 19 -0.37 2.19 -16.91
CA ALA A 19 -1.68 1.89 -16.32
C ALA A 19 -2.36 0.66 -16.96
N SER A 20 -2.19 0.45 -18.28
CA SER A 20 -2.82 -0.66 -19.00
C SER A 20 -2.20 -2.00 -18.62
N ALA A 21 -0.89 -2.05 -18.42
CA ALA A 21 -0.18 -3.23 -17.95
C ALA A 21 -0.59 -3.59 -16.52
N ILE A 22 -0.73 -2.59 -15.64
CA ILE A 22 -1.23 -2.80 -14.27
C ILE A 22 -2.69 -3.31 -14.30
N ASP A 23 -3.55 -2.72 -15.12
CA ASP A 23 -4.95 -3.12 -15.26
C ASP A 23 -5.08 -4.56 -15.77
N ALA A 24 -4.26 -4.95 -16.76
CA ALA A 24 -4.26 -6.30 -17.32
C ALA A 24 -3.84 -7.36 -16.28
N VAL A 25 -2.88 -7.03 -15.42
CA VAL A 25 -2.45 -7.93 -14.33
C VAL A 25 -3.49 -7.99 -13.21
N LEU A 26 -4.07 -6.86 -12.84
CA LEU A 26 -5.10 -6.79 -11.81
C LEU A 26 -6.38 -7.53 -12.22
N GLY A 27 -6.81 -7.38 -13.47
CA GLY A 27 -8.05 -7.96 -13.99
C GLY A 27 -9.30 -7.28 -13.41
N SER A 28 -10.20 -8.04 -12.79
CA SER A 28 -11.46 -7.52 -12.23
C SER A 28 -11.80 -8.18 -10.89
N PRO A 29 -10.97 -7.98 -9.85
CA PRO A 29 -11.21 -8.61 -8.56
C PRO A 29 -12.39 -7.93 -7.84
N GLU A 30 -13.07 -8.68 -6.97
CA GLU A 30 -14.11 -8.07 -6.12
C GLU A 30 -13.51 -7.23 -4.99
N SER A 31 -12.33 -7.59 -4.51
CA SER A 31 -11.63 -6.90 -3.42
C SER A 31 -10.14 -6.80 -3.71
N ILE A 32 -9.51 -5.73 -3.24
CA ILE A 32 -8.06 -5.58 -3.27
C ILE A 32 -7.50 -5.50 -1.85
N ILE A 33 -6.35 -6.14 -1.64
CA ILE A 33 -5.58 -6.07 -0.41
C ILE A 33 -4.16 -5.69 -0.79
N SER A 34 -3.70 -4.51 -0.38
CA SER A 34 -2.30 -4.13 -0.52
C SER A 34 -1.58 -4.29 0.81
N CYS A 35 -0.58 -5.18 0.79
CA CYS A 35 0.42 -5.35 1.84
C CYS A 35 1.77 -4.73 1.43
N LEU A 36 1.79 -3.91 0.36
CA LEU A 36 3.02 -3.40 -0.20
C LEU A 36 3.67 -2.38 0.74
N GLY A 37 4.91 -2.65 1.08
CA GLY A 37 5.80 -1.75 1.80
C GLY A 37 7.25 -2.10 1.50
N VAL A 38 8.10 -1.09 1.59
CA VAL A 38 9.55 -1.23 1.41
C VAL A 38 10.24 -0.64 2.64
N VAL A 39 11.30 -1.30 3.08
CA VAL A 39 12.22 -0.81 4.09
C VAL A 39 13.56 -0.58 3.40
N ASP A 40 14.08 0.63 3.51
CA ASP A 40 15.32 1.07 2.89
C ASP A 40 15.95 2.18 3.75
N SER A 41 17.20 2.54 3.45
CA SER A 41 17.89 3.70 4.01
C SER A 41 17.79 4.96 3.14
N ASN A 42 17.22 4.86 1.94
CA ASN A 42 17.01 5.98 1.03
C ASN A 42 15.57 6.51 1.13
N PRO A 43 15.37 7.78 1.55
CA PRO A 43 14.06 8.40 1.63
C PRO A 43 13.25 8.41 0.32
N ASP A 44 13.90 8.52 -0.84
CA ASP A 44 13.20 8.48 -2.14
C ASP A 44 12.60 7.09 -2.40
N ILE A 45 13.38 6.03 -2.15
CA ILE A 45 12.93 4.64 -2.27
C ILE A 45 11.75 4.40 -1.31
N LEU A 46 11.84 4.89 -0.07
CA LEU A 46 10.77 4.77 0.91
C LEU A 46 9.49 5.48 0.46
N ARG A 47 9.58 6.73 -0.02
CA ARG A 47 8.43 7.50 -0.49
C ARG A 47 7.76 6.85 -1.71
N ARG A 48 8.57 6.40 -2.67
CA ARG A 48 8.07 5.77 -3.90
C ARG A 48 7.49 4.38 -3.62
N GLY A 49 8.19 3.55 -2.88
CA GLY A 49 7.78 2.17 -2.57
C GLY A 49 6.56 2.10 -1.66
N ASN A 50 6.50 2.94 -0.61
CA ASN A 50 5.38 2.93 0.33
C ASN A 50 4.20 3.79 -0.15
N GLY A 51 4.45 4.82 -0.97
CA GLY A 51 3.42 5.72 -1.51
C GLY A 51 3.09 5.44 -2.96
N ALA A 52 3.93 5.91 -3.90
CA ALA A 52 3.62 5.93 -5.33
C ALA A 52 3.20 4.56 -5.90
N ALA A 53 3.87 3.48 -5.51
CA ALA A 53 3.52 2.13 -5.95
C ALA A 53 2.10 1.71 -5.47
N ASN A 54 1.74 2.03 -4.22
CA ASN A 54 0.40 1.81 -3.70
C ASN A 54 -0.64 2.68 -4.40
N VAL A 55 -0.33 3.95 -4.68
CA VAL A 55 -1.21 4.87 -5.42
C VAL A 55 -1.55 4.29 -6.79
N ASN A 56 -0.55 3.78 -7.52
CA ASN A 56 -0.76 3.17 -8.84
C ASN A 56 -1.62 1.90 -8.76
N ALA A 57 -1.40 1.05 -7.76
CA ALA A 57 -2.22 -0.14 -7.52
C ALA A 57 -3.69 0.21 -7.21
N PHE A 58 -3.93 1.18 -6.32
CA PHE A 58 -5.28 1.60 -5.96
C PHE A 58 -5.98 2.39 -7.07
N ALA A 59 -5.25 3.12 -7.91
CA ALA A 59 -5.79 3.73 -9.11
C ALA A 59 -6.31 2.67 -10.10
N ALA A 60 -5.58 1.56 -10.27
CA ALA A 60 -6.06 0.41 -11.05
C ALA A 60 -7.30 -0.24 -10.41
N ALA A 61 -7.31 -0.39 -9.09
CA ALA A 61 -8.47 -0.90 -8.35
C ALA A 61 -9.72 -0.03 -8.54
N LYS A 62 -9.54 1.30 -8.54
CA LYS A 62 -10.60 2.26 -8.82
C LYS A 62 -11.17 2.07 -10.23
N ARG A 63 -10.29 1.95 -11.23
CA ARG A 63 -10.70 1.69 -12.63
C ARG A 63 -11.45 0.36 -12.76
N ALA A 64 -11.00 -0.67 -12.03
CA ALA A 64 -11.64 -1.99 -11.95
C ALA A 64 -12.94 -2.00 -11.12
N ARG A 65 -13.30 -0.90 -10.45
CA ARG A 65 -14.51 -0.76 -9.62
C ARG A 65 -14.61 -1.83 -8.53
N VAL A 66 -13.51 -2.07 -7.82
CA VAL A 66 -13.48 -3.01 -6.68
C VAL A 66 -14.56 -2.68 -5.65
N LYS A 67 -15.15 -3.71 -5.04
CA LYS A 67 -16.20 -3.55 -4.02
C LYS A 67 -15.63 -3.26 -2.64
N ARG A 68 -14.38 -3.68 -2.38
CA ARG A 68 -13.67 -3.47 -1.12
C ARG A 68 -12.20 -3.17 -1.34
N SER A 69 -11.66 -2.31 -0.50
CA SER A 69 -10.26 -1.90 -0.50
C SER A 69 -9.68 -2.13 0.89
N VAL A 70 -8.55 -2.83 0.95
CA VAL A 70 -7.81 -3.07 2.19
C VAL A 70 -6.38 -2.60 2.03
N TYR A 71 -5.87 -1.87 3.01
CA TYR A 71 -4.47 -1.46 3.06
C TYR A 71 -3.85 -1.77 4.42
N VAL A 72 -2.67 -2.39 4.39
CA VAL A 72 -1.83 -2.57 5.59
C VAL A 72 -0.88 -1.38 5.71
N SER A 73 -1.29 -0.43 6.54
CA SER A 73 -0.55 0.79 6.87
C SER A 73 0.35 0.55 8.09
N VAL A 74 0.48 1.55 8.96
CA VAL A 74 1.28 1.53 10.19
C VAL A 74 0.54 2.26 11.31
N ALA A 75 0.73 1.79 12.54
CA ALA A 75 0.19 2.40 13.74
C ALA A 75 0.66 3.84 13.92
N ALA A 76 -0.24 4.71 14.38
CA ALA A 76 0.06 6.13 14.59
C ALA A 76 1.08 6.33 15.72
N GLU A 77 1.12 5.43 16.69
CA GLU A 77 2.07 5.41 17.81
C GLU A 77 3.51 5.25 17.31
N VAL A 78 3.73 4.44 16.26
CA VAL A 78 5.06 4.27 15.65
C VAL A 78 5.48 5.56 14.95
N ALA A 79 4.55 6.26 14.29
CA ALA A 79 4.80 7.57 13.69
C ALA A 79 5.04 8.67 14.74
N ALA A 80 4.35 8.62 15.88
CA ALA A 80 4.51 9.57 16.97
C ALA A 80 5.89 9.47 17.64
N CYS A 81 6.49 8.28 17.65
CA CYS A 81 7.83 8.05 18.20
C CYS A 81 8.99 8.53 17.31
N LYS A 82 8.72 9.03 16.09
CA LYS A 82 9.75 9.43 15.11
C LYS A 82 10.76 10.45 15.63
N GLU A 83 10.35 11.33 16.55
CA GLU A 83 11.21 12.39 17.07
C GLU A 83 12.16 11.92 18.18
N ASN A 84 11.83 10.82 18.87
CA ASN A 84 12.54 10.39 20.07
C ASN A 84 13.30 9.07 19.89
N TRP A 85 12.86 8.19 19.00
CA TRP A 85 13.41 6.84 18.89
C TRP A 85 14.67 6.81 18.01
N LEU A 86 14.66 7.38 16.80
CA LEU A 86 15.81 7.30 15.86
C LEU A 86 16.13 8.68 15.28
N PRO A 87 16.78 9.57 16.05
CA PRO A 87 17.12 10.92 15.57
C PRO A 87 18.01 10.90 14.32
N PHE A 88 18.77 9.82 14.10
CA PHE A 88 19.62 9.64 12.93
C PHE A 88 18.89 9.15 11.66
N ALA A 89 17.62 8.80 11.73
CA ALA A 89 16.83 8.28 10.60
C ALA A 89 15.53 9.08 10.38
N LYS A 90 15.50 10.35 10.82
CA LYS A 90 14.30 11.19 10.82
C LYS A 90 13.72 11.37 9.42
N GLU A 91 14.58 11.47 8.40
CA GLU A 91 14.17 11.70 7.02
C GLU A 91 13.55 10.43 6.41
N GLU A 92 14.17 9.28 6.66
CA GLU A 92 13.73 7.97 6.21
C GLU A 92 12.35 7.64 6.79
N PHE A 93 12.19 7.78 8.11
CA PHE A 93 10.90 7.59 8.75
C PHE A 93 9.87 8.60 8.26
N GLY A 94 10.25 9.86 8.07
CA GLY A 94 9.39 10.88 7.48
C GLY A 94 8.84 10.44 6.12
N ALA A 95 9.72 10.01 5.21
CA ALA A 95 9.36 9.54 3.89
C ALA A 95 8.53 8.24 3.90
N TYR A 96 8.85 7.31 4.80
CA TYR A 96 8.06 6.10 5.02
C TYR A 96 6.62 6.43 5.43
N PHE A 97 6.44 7.25 6.48
CA PHE A 97 5.11 7.61 6.97
C PHE A 97 4.32 8.47 5.98
N GLU A 98 5.00 9.37 5.26
CA GLU A 98 4.41 10.13 4.18
C GLU A 98 3.86 9.19 3.09
N GLY A 99 4.66 8.21 2.66
CA GLY A 99 4.24 7.19 1.70
C GLY A 99 3.02 6.39 2.19
N LYS A 100 3.05 5.93 3.45
CA LYS A 100 1.91 5.23 4.07
C LYS A 100 0.63 6.06 4.08
N ARG A 101 0.71 7.36 4.39
CA ARG A 101 -0.45 8.27 4.36
C ARG A 101 -1.02 8.42 2.95
N LEU A 102 -0.16 8.63 1.95
CA LEU A 102 -0.59 8.72 0.55
C LEU A 102 -1.30 7.44 0.09
N ALA A 103 -0.82 6.28 0.55
CA ALA A 103 -1.45 5.00 0.26
C ALA A 103 -2.80 4.81 0.97
N GLU A 104 -2.96 5.28 2.22
CA GLU A 104 -4.26 5.30 2.91
C GLU A 104 -5.30 6.12 2.14
N GLU A 105 -4.92 7.30 1.64
CA GLU A 105 -5.78 8.17 0.85
C GLU A 105 -6.19 7.50 -0.47
N ALA A 106 -5.23 6.90 -1.19
CA ALA A 106 -5.51 6.17 -2.42
C ALA A 106 -6.41 4.94 -2.20
N ALA A 107 -6.21 4.22 -1.09
CA ALA A 107 -7.05 3.09 -0.72
C ALA A 107 -8.52 3.51 -0.49
N ALA A 108 -8.75 4.65 0.14
CA ALA A 108 -10.08 5.23 0.32
C ALA A 108 -10.69 5.68 -1.02
N ASP A 109 -9.90 6.36 -1.86
CA ASP A 109 -10.35 6.82 -3.18
C ASP A 109 -10.74 5.66 -4.12
N ALA A 110 -10.08 4.50 -3.99
CA ALA A 110 -10.39 3.31 -4.78
C ALA A 110 -11.84 2.80 -4.62
N VAL A 111 -12.48 3.10 -3.49
CA VAL A 111 -13.89 2.80 -3.22
C VAL A 111 -14.77 4.06 -3.16
N GLY A 112 -14.29 5.17 -3.72
CA GLY A 112 -15.02 6.44 -3.77
C GLY A 112 -15.19 7.11 -2.41
N GLY A 113 -14.30 6.85 -1.45
CA GLY A 113 -14.37 7.39 -0.09
C GLY A 113 -15.39 6.71 0.82
N ASP A 114 -16.02 5.61 0.37
CA ASP A 114 -16.97 4.86 1.18
C ASP A 114 -16.26 4.07 2.28
N ALA A 115 -16.26 4.62 3.50
CA ALA A 115 -15.63 4.01 4.67
C ALA A 115 -16.18 2.61 5.01
N THR A 116 -17.40 2.25 4.58
CA THR A 116 -17.95 0.90 4.80
C THR A 116 -17.32 -0.17 3.92
N LYS A 117 -16.62 0.26 2.85
CA LYS A 117 -15.91 -0.59 1.89
C LYS A 117 -14.39 -0.55 2.08
N LEU A 118 -13.91 0.25 3.02
CA LEU A 118 -12.50 0.45 3.31
C LEU A 118 -12.11 -0.26 4.61
N CYS A 119 -10.96 -0.94 4.61
CA CYS A 119 -10.31 -1.43 5.82
C CYS A 119 -8.84 -0.98 5.82
N ILE A 120 -8.45 -0.15 6.80
CA ILE A 120 -7.06 0.19 7.03
C ILE A 120 -6.57 -0.57 8.26
N VAL A 121 -5.67 -1.52 8.06
CA VAL A 121 -5.01 -2.25 9.15
C VAL A 121 -3.77 -1.46 9.55
N LYS A 122 -3.64 -1.13 10.83
CA LYS A 122 -2.55 -0.31 11.37
C LYS A 122 -1.71 -1.09 12.39
N PRO A 123 -0.89 -2.04 11.94
CA PRO A 123 -0.04 -2.81 12.84
C PRO A 123 1.10 -1.95 13.42
N THR A 124 1.62 -2.38 14.56
CA THR A 124 2.93 -1.96 15.08
C THR A 124 4.02 -2.89 14.52
N PHE A 125 4.97 -3.34 15.34
CA PHE A 125 5.95 -4.35 14.95
C PHE A 125 5.30 -5.73 14.91
N ILE A 126 5.31 -6.36 13.73
CA ILE A 126 4.81 -7.71 13.52
C ILE A 126 5.93 -8.70 13.85
N TYR A 127 5.60 -9.74 14.62
CA TYR A 127 6.49 -10.86 14.95
C TYR A 127 5.87 -12.18 14.45
N GLY A 128 6.70 -13.16 14.12
CA GLY A 128 6.26 -14.47 13.61
C GLY A 128 7.44 -15.40 13.32
#